data_AF-A0A0L0UHW2-F1
#
_entry.id   AF-A0A0L0UHW2-F1
#
_cell.length_a   1.000
_cell.length_b   1.000
_cell.length_c   1.000
_cell.angle_alpha   90.00
_cell.angle_beta   90.00
_cell.angle_gamma   90.00
#
_symmetry.space_group_name_H-M   'P 1'
#
loop_
_entity.id
_entity.type
_entity.pdbx_description
1 polymer ?
#
loop_
_entity_poly.entity_id
_entity_poly.type
_entity_poly.pdbx_seq_one_letter_code
_entity_poly.pdbx_strand_id
1 'polypeptide(L)'
;MDRASKKSEQFIIPEPDSPFPFNPIYHGLSGPAANSFPKYVPPQFKPYFPAAVLATVPNRAIETTDPFGGDLEGAYIFPSAIDAMSGRVTSATAYYLPIQSRSNLVVRTDALVSKLISKRTEGQALQVVGVEYSSFG
;
A
#
# COMPACT_ATOMS: atom_id res chain seq x y z
N MET A 1 -3.31 10.54 -10.76
CA MET A 1 -2.45 9.45 -10.24
C MET A 1 -3.25 8.23 -9.76
N ASP A 2 -4.52 8.09 -10.17
CA ASP A 2 -5.47 7.15 -9.57
C ASP A 2 -5.46 5.72 -10.18
N ARG A 3 -5.28 5.62 -11.51
CA ARG A 3 -5.42 4.33 -12.22
C ARG A 3 -4.47 3.23 -11.74
N ALA A 4 -3.20 3.56 -11.47
CA ALA A 4 -2.21 2.57 -11.05
C ALA A 4 -2.49 2.07 -9.62
N SER A 5 -2.83 2.99 -8.71
CA SER A 5 -3.17 2.69 -7.32
C SER A 5 -4.40 1.77 -7.23
N LYS A 6 -5.46 2.06 -8.00
CA LYS A 6 -6.63 1.18 -8.09
C LYS A 6 -6.34 -0.16 -8.73
N LYS A 7 -5.42 -0.22 -9.69
CA LYS A 7 -5.02 -1.49 -10.30
C LYS A 7 -4.27 -2.39 -9.30
N SER A 8 -3.52 -1.80 -8.37
CA SER A 8 -2.82 -2.56 -7.33
C SER A 8 -3.73 -3.01 -6.19
N GLU A 9 -4.76 -2.24 -5.88
CA GLU A 9 -5.57 -2.42 -4.68
C GLU A 9 -6.72 -3.41 -4.85
N GLN A 10 -6.94 -4.20 -3.80
CA GLN A 10 -8.18 -4.92 -3.51
C GLN A 10 -8.74 -4.43 -2.17
N PHE A 11 -9.53 -3.37 -2.24
CA PHE A 11 -10.19 -2.81 -1.08
C PHE A 11 -11.33 -3.72 -0.65
N ILE A 12 -11.27 -4.15 0.60
CA ILE A 12 -12.30 -4.96 1.25
C ILE A 12 -13.32 -3.98 1.82
N ILE A 13 -14.50 -3.98 1.21
CA ILE A 13 -15.63 -3.16 1.63
C ILE A 13 -15.98 -3.54 3.09
N PRO A 14 -16.01 -2.57 4.02
CA PRO A 14 -16.35 -2.84 5.41
C PRO A 14 -17.84 -3.17 5.56
N GLU A 15 -18.21 -3.77 6.70
CA GLU A 15 -19.61 -4.07 7.02
C GLU A 15 -20.48 -2.80 7.01
N PRO A 16 -21.79 -2.90 6.70
CA PRO A 16 -22.67 -1.73 6.56
C PRO A 16 -22.75 -0.80 7.78
N ASP A 17 -22.48 -1.31 8.98
CA ASP A 17 -22.48 -0.56 10.25
C ASP A 17 -21.10 -0.01 10.65
N SER A 18 -20.10 -0.16 9.78
CA SER A 18 -18.76 0.36 9.99
C SER A 18 -18.76 1.89 10.17
N PRO A 19 -18.04 2.42 11.18
CA PRO A 19 -17.94 3.85 11.43
C PRO A 19 -16.97 4.56 10.47
N PHE A 20 -16.30 3.83 9.58
CA PHE A 20 -15.26 4.38 8.72
C PHE A 20 -15.84 4.88 7.38
N PRO A 21 -15.71 6.18 7.07
CA PRO A 21 -16.15 6.70 5.78
C PRO A 21 -15.25 6.16 4.67
N PHE A 22 -15.87 5.76 3.56
CA PHE A 22 -15.17 5.40 2.33
C PHE A 22 -16.06 5.72 1.13
N ASN A 23 -15.45 5.92 -0.04
CA ASN A 23 -16.13 6.09 -1.31
C ASN A 23 -15.56 5.09 -2.32
N PRO A 24 -16.36 4.10 -2.78
CA PRO A 24 -15.91 3.08 -3.73
C PRO A 24 -15.23 3.63 -4.99
N ILE A 25 -15.55 4.88 -5.39
CA ILE A 25 -14.94 5.49 -6.57
C ILE A 25 -13.46 5.78 -6.39
N TYR A 26 -12.88 5.76 -5.19
CA TYR A 26 -11.46 6.03 -4.95
C TYR A 26 -10.62 4.76 -4.79
N HIS A 27 -11.26 3.60 -4.78
CA HIS A 27 -10.60 2.33 -4.48
C HIS A 27 -10.56 1.36 -5.65
N GLY A 28 -9.53 0.51 -5.65
CA GLY A 28 -9.45 -0.69 -6.48
C GLY A 28 -10.12 -1.88 -5.79
N LEU A 29 -10.76 -2.78 -6.55
CA LEU A 29 -11.46 -3.95 -5.98
C LEU A 29 -10.90 -5.30 -6.44
N SER A 30 -9.90 -5.30 -7.32
CA SER A 30 -9.45 -6.50 -8.03
C SER A 30 -7.93 -6.65 -8.14
N GLY A 31 -7.18 -5.73 -7.54
CA GLY A 31 -5.73 -5.82 -7.47
C GLY A 31 -5.24 -6.94 -6.53
N PRO A 32 -3.94 -7.23 -6.52
CA PRO A 32 -3.38 -8.26 -5.66
C PRO A 32 -3.13 -7.82 -4.21
N ALA A 33 -3.11 -6.52 -3.92
CA ALA A 33 -2.84 -6.01 -2.58
C ALA A 33 -4.15 -5.74 -1.84
N ALA A 34 -4.55 -6.68 -0.98
CA ALA A 34 -5.73 -6.51 -0.14
C ALA A 34 -5.54 -5.40 0.90
N ASN A 35 -6.54 -4.53 1.01
CA ASN A 35 -6.60 -3.43 1.97
C ASN A 35 -7.92 -3.48 2.73
N SER A 36 -7.90 -3.22 4.03
CA SER A 36 -9.10 -3.11 4.86
C SER A 36 -8.90 -2.11 5.99
N PHE A 37 -9.99 -1.68 6.60
CA PHE A 37 -9.91 -0.89 7.83
C PHE A 37 -9.45 -1.75 9.02
N PRO A 38 -8.84 -1.14 10.05
CA PRO A 38 -8.50 -1.85 11.28
C PRO A 38 -9.74 -2.46 11.93
N LYS A 39 -9.68 -3.75 12.29
CA LYS A 39 -10.77 -4.42 13.02
C LYS A 39 -10.89 -4.00 14.48
N TYR A 40 -9.88 -3.33 15.01
CA TYR A 40 -9.86 -2.84 16.39
C TYR A 40 -9.27 -1.44 16.43
N VAL A 41 -10.04 -0.52 17.01
CA VAL A 41 -9.59 0.84 17.33
C VAL A 41 -9.56 0.94 18.86
N PRO A 42 -8.38 1.18 19.47
CA PRO A 42 -8.27 1.28 20.91
C PRO A 42 -9.22 2.38 21.46
N PRO A 43 -9.94 2.14 22.59
CA PRO A 43 -10.86 3.14 23.16
C PRO A 43 -10.20 4.48 23.47
N GLN A 44 -8.89 4.48 23.74
CA GLN A 44 -8.08 5.67 24.00
C GLN A 44 -7.98 6.59 22.77
N PHE A 45 -8.29 6.09 21.58
CA PHE A 45 -8.33 6.85 20.34
C PHE A 45 -9.67 7.61 20.16
N LYS A 46 -10.72 7.26 20.91
CA LYS A 46 -12.00 7.99 20.87
C LYS A 46 -11.87 9.49 21.19
N PRO A 47 -11.16 9.92 22.25
CA PRO A 47 -11.00 11.35 22.55
C PRO A 47 -10.09 12.10 21.57
N TYR A 48 -9.31 11.41 20.73
CA TYR A 48 -8.40 12.05 19.77
C TYR A 48 -9.17 12.89 18.74
N PHE A 49 -10.23 12.34 18.14
CA PHE A 49 -11.02 13.04 17.12
C PHE A 49 -11.64 14.36 17.60
N PRO A 50 -12.40 14.41 18.72
CA PRO A 50 -12.93 15.68 19.22
C PRO A 50 -11.83 16.64 19.67
N ALA A 51 -10.71 16.14 20.23
CA ALA A 51 -9.57 16.99 20.57
C ALA A 51 -8.91 17.60 19.32
N ALA A 52 -8.80 16.84 18.23
CA ALA A 52 -8.27 17.34 16.96
C ALA A 52 -9.11 18.50 16.43
N VAL A 53 -10.45 18.39 16.46
CA VAL A 53 -11.37 19.48 16.07
C VAL A 53 -11.16 20.74 16.91
N LEU A 54 -10.96 20.58 18.23
CA LEU A 54 -10.73 21.72 19.14
C LEU A 54 -9.35 22.38 18.95
N ALA A 55 -8.34 21.60 18.56
CA ALA A 55 -6.96 22.07 18.41
C ALA A 55 -6.69 22.71 17.04
N THR A 56 -7.51 22.41 16.05
CA THR A 56 -7.39 22.99 14.71
C THR A 56 -7.95 24.41 14.62
N VAL A 57 -7.38 25.20 13.69
CA VAL A 57 -7.95 26.47 13.22
C VAL A 57 -9.43 26.26 12.88
N PRO A 58 -10.34 27.23 13.12
CA PRO A 58 -11.76 27.07 12.78
C PRO A 58 -11.88 26.57 11.33
N ASN A 59 -12.52 25.40 11.14
CA ASN A 59 -12.84 24.72 9.87
C ASN A 59 -11.99 23.49 9.44
N ARG A 60 -10.97 23.03 10.17
CA ARG A 60 -10.31 21.73 9.86
C ARG A 60 -10.90 20.60 10.69
N ALA A 61 -11.95 19.96 10.15
CA ALA A 61 -12.76 18.97 10.85
C ALA A 61 -12.07 17.59 10.98
N ILE A 62 -12.71 16.68 11.72
CA ILE A 62 -12.59 15.24 11.50
C ILE A 62 -12.95 14.99 10.04
N GLU A 63 -12.14 14.22 9.33
CA GLU A 63 -12.48 13.89 7.95
C GLU A 63 -13.73 13.00 7.94
N THR A 64 -14.78 13.52 7.30
CA THR A 64 -16.08 12.85 7.13
C THR A 64 -16.17 12.19 5.77
N THR A 65 -15.18 12.44 4.92
CA THR A 65 -15.05 11.89 3.59
C THR A 65 -13.88 10.93 3.53
N ASP A 66 -13.78 10.23 2.41
CA ASP A 66 -12.73 9.26 2.18
C ASP A 66 -11.41 9.95 1.81
N PRO A 67 -10.33 9.81 2.62
CA PRO A 67 -9.07 10.49 2.35
C PRO A 67 -8.40 10.04 1.03
N PHE A 68 -8.79 8.88 0.49
CA PHE A 68 -8.27 8.42 -0.81
C PHE A 68 -8.79 9.25 -1.98
N GLY A 69 -9.79 10.12 -1.75
CA GLY A 69 -10.24 11.15 -2.69
C GLY A 69 -9.23 12.29 -2.92
N GLY A 70 -8.19 12.37 -2.09
CA GLY A 70 -7.13 13.38 -2.19
C GLY A 70 -7.30 14.56 -1.23
N ASP A 71 -8.38 14.60 -0.45
CA ASP A 71 -8.49 15.47 0.72
C ASP A 71 -7.89 14.73 1.93
N LEU A 72 -6.84 15.30 2.51
CA LEU A 72 -6.04 14.66 3.57
C LEU A 72 -5.96 15.56 4.81
N GLU A 73 -6.79 16.60 4.90
CA GLU A 73 -6.77 17.50 6.04
C GLU A 73 -7.51 16.89 7.24
N GLY A 74 -7.01 17.08 8.46
CA GLY A 74 -7.71 16.68 9.68
C GLY A 74 -7.40 15.26 10.18
N ALA A 75 -8.28 14.76 11.04
CA ALA A 75 -8.14 13.45 11.70
C ALA A 75 -9.03 12.40 11.05
N TYR A 76 -8.44 11.27 10.62
CA TYR A 76 -9.15 10.16 9.99
C TYR A 76 -8.52 8.81 10.31
N ILE A 77 -9.30 7.74 10.10
CA ILE A 77 -8.82 6.36 10.04
C ILE A 77 -8.94 5.93 8.59
N PHE A 78 -7.92 5.28 8.07
CA PHE A 78 -7.82 4.90 6.67
C PHE A 78 -7.55 3.40 6.51
N PRO A 79 -7.91 2.81 5.35
CA PRO A 79 -7.60 1.42 5.05
C PRO A 79 -6.08 1.18 5.02
N SER A 80 -5.66 0.06 5.57
CA SER A 80 -4.25 -0.38 5.57
C SER A 80 -4.11 -1.68 4.80
N ALA A 81 -2.87 -2.03 4.42
CA ALA A 81 -2.51 -3.32 3.79
C ALA A 81 -2.70 -4.47 4.78
N ILE A 82 -3.97 -4.81 5.02
CA ILE A 82 -4.47 -5.76 6.00
C ILE A 82 -5.57 -6.55 5.29
N ASP A 83 -5.48 -7.88 5.33
CA ASP A 83 -6.46 -8.76 4.71
C ASP A 83 -7.77 -8.84 5.54
N ALA A 84 -8.75 -9.56 5.01
CA ALA A 84 -10.04 -9.75 5.66
C ALA A 84 -9.93 -10.50 7.01
N MET A 85 -8.79 -11.09 7.34
CA MET A 85 -8.50 -11.82 8.57
C MET A 85 -7.60 -11.04 9.54
N SER A 86 -7.31 -9.76 9.27
CA SER A 86 -6.36 -8.93 10.03
C SER A 86 -4.90 -9.33 9.90
N GLY A 87 -4.56 -10.13 8.89
CA GLY A 87 -3.18 -10.43 8.51
C GLY A 87 -2.55 -9.27 7.76
N ARG A 88 -1.26 -9.02 8.02
CA ARG A 88 -0.47 -8.04 7.25
C ARG A 88 -0.34 -8.50 5.81
N VAL A 89 -0.73 -7.64 4.87
CA VAL A 89 -0.45 -7.83 3.44
C VAL A 89 0.88 -7.18 3.10
N THR A 90 1.81 -7.98 2.60
CA THR A 90 3.12 -7.53 2.11
C THR A 90 3.17 -7.62 0.60
N SER A 91 4.11 -6.93 -0.04
CA SER A 91 4.33 -7.09 -1.49
C SER A 91 4.65 -8.53 -1.87
N ALA A 92 5.32 -9.30 -0.99
CA ALA A 92 5.60 -10.72 -1.24
C ALA A 92 4.31 -11.55 -1.24
N THR A 93 3.45 -11.39 -0.22
CA THR A 93 2.18 -12.14 -0.13
C THR A 93 1.20 -11.75 -1.23
N ALA A 94 1.18 -10.48 -1.63
CA ALA A 94 0.31 -9.97 -2.69
C ALA A 94 0.81 -10.35 -4.10
N TYR A 95 2.07 -10.10 -4.42
CA TYR A 95 2.56 -10.16 -5.79
C TYR A 95 3.44 -11.36 -6.11
N TYR A 96 4.07 -11.99 -5.13
CA TYR A 96 5.00 -13.09 -5.38
C TYR A 96 4.38 -14.46 -5.07
N LEU A 97 3.91 -14.67 -3.83
CA LEU A 97 3.42 -15.99 -3.40
C LEU A 97 2.33 -16.58 -4.32
N PRO A 98 1.37 -15.80 -4.86
CA PRO A 98 0.33 -16.35 -5.75
C PRO A 98 0.86 -16.82 -7.12
N ILE A 99 2.05 -16.37 -7.53
CA ILE A 99 2.60 -16.62 -8.86
C ILE A 99 4.01 -17.25 -8.82
N GLN A 100 4.50 -17.64 -7.64
CA GLN A 100 5.86 -18.14 -7.43
C GLN A 100 6.18 -19.40 -8.25
N SER A 101 5.16 -20.15 -8.70
CA SER A 101 5.30 -21.35 -9.51
C SER A 101 5.55 -21.09 -11.00
N ARG A 102 5.48 -19.83 -11.45
CA ARG A 102 5.74 -19.48 -12.86
C ARG A 102 7.20 -19.74 -13.22
N SER A 103 7.43 -20.60 -14.21
CA SER A 103 8.80 -21.01 -14.63
C SER A 103 9.67 -19.86 -15.15
N ASN A 104 9.07 -18.76 -15.58
CA ASN A 104 9.76 -17.56 -16.03
C ASN A 104 9.98 -16.51 -14.93
N LEU A 105 9.62 -16.81 -13.67
CA LEU A 105 9.85 -15.95 -12.50
C LEU A 105 10.86 -16.59 -11.56
N VAL A 106 12.05 -16.01 -11.47
CA VAL A 106 13.13 -16.49 -10.59
C VAL A 106 13.35 -15.50 -9.46
N VAL A 107 13.28 -15.97 -8.23
CA VAL A 107 13.64 -15.20 -7.03
C VAL A 107 14.84 -15.88 -6.36
N ARG A 108 15.84 -15.08 -6.03
CA ARG A 108 17.01 -15.48 -5.24
C ARG A 108 16.95 -14.71 -3.93
N THR A 109 16.73 -15.41 -2.83
CA THR A 109 16.85 -14.83 -1.49
C THR A 109 18.33 -14.78 -1.11
N ASP A 110 18.64 -14.02 -0.05
CA ASP A 110 19.99 -13.96 0.52
C ASP A 110 21.08 -13.54 -0.49
N ALA A 111 20.65 -12.76 -1.48
CA ALA A 111 21.45 -12.25 -2.58
C ALA A 111 21.51 -10.71 -2.54
N LEU A 112 22.63 -10.16 -2.09
CA LEU A 112 22.84 -8.71 -2.03
C LEU A 112 23.48 -8.22 -3.32
N VAL A 113 22.73 -7.50 -4.15
CA VAL A 113 23.26 -6.83 -5.34
C VAL A 113 24.16 -5.68 -4.94
N SER A 114 25.43 -5.71 -5.38
CA SER A 114 26.46 -4.74 -5.01
C SER A 114 26.85 -3.81 -6.16
N LYS A 115 26.74 -4.25 -7.42
CA LYS A 115 27.11 -3.47 -8.61
C LYS A 115 26.22 -3.75 -9.80
N LEU A 116 26.08 -2.76 -10.68
CA LEU A 116 25.56 -2.94 -12.02
C LEU A 116 26.73 -3.27 -12.97
N ILE A 117 26.54 -4.26 -13.84
CA ILE A 117 27.48 -4.57 -14.92
C ILE A 117 27.03 -3.77 -16.14
N SER A 118 27.91 -2.91 -16.66
CA SER A 118 27.59 -2.05 -17.79
C SER A 118 28.51 -2.27 -18.98
N LYS A 119 27.98 -2.10 -20.19
CA LYS A 119 28.71 -2.11 -21.45
C LYS A 119 28.60 -0.74 -22.11
N ARG A 120 29.73 -0.19 -22.56
CA ARG A 120 29.79 1.04 -23.35
C ARG A 120 30.25 0.72 -24.77
N THR A 121 29.46 1.17 -25.73
CA THR A 121 29.82 1.19 -27.15
C THR A 121 29.94 2.65 -27.57
N GLU A 122 30.97 3.00 -28.34
CA GLU A 122 31.16 4.36 -28.82
C GLU A 122 29.95 4.82 -29.65
N GLY A 123 29.51 6.07 -29.44
CA GLY A 123 28.31 6.61 -30.08
C GLY A 123 26.97 6.09 -29.54
N GLN A 124 26.95 5.21 -28.52
CA GLN A 124 25.73 4.69 -27.90
C GLN A 124 25.61 5.07 -26.42
N ALA A 125 24.38 5.06 -25.91
CA ALA A 125 24.13 5.19 -24.47
C ALA A 125 24.71 4.00 -23.69
N LEU A 126 25.09 4.24 -22.43
CA LEU A 126 25.56 3.19 -21.53
C LEU A 126 24.45 2.14 -21.32
N GLN A 127 24.77 0.86 -21.53
CA GLN A 127 23.83 -0.24 -21.35
C GLN A 127 24.15 -0.99 -20.06
N VAL A 128 23.15 -1.22 -19.20
CA VAL A 128 23.25 -2.18 -18.09
C VAL A 128 22.92 -3.57 -18.64
N VAL A 129 23.84 -4.52 -18.45
CA VAL A 129 23.75 -5.88 -19.00
C VAL A 129 23.63 -6.94 -17.91
N GLY A 130 23.75 -6.57 -16.64
CA GLY A 130 23.62 -7.48 -15.52
C GLY A 130 23.88 -6.83 -14.18
N VAL A 131 23.95 -7.65 -13.14
CA VAL A 131 24.26 -7.26 -11.77
C VAL A 131 25.28 -8.22 -11.16
N GLU A 132 26.16 -7.70 -10.30
CA GLU A 132 27.00 -8.49 -9.41
C GLU A 132 26.28 -8.59 -8.05
N TYR A 133 26.23 -9.78 -7.48
CA TYR A 133 25.64 -10.00 -6.15
C TYR A 133 26.46 -11.00 -5.35
N SER A 134 26.49 -10.83 -4.02
CA SER A 134 26.98 -11.86 -3.10
C SER A 134 25.84 -12.75 -2.67
N SER A 135 26.08 -14.06 -2.60
CA SER A 135 25.12 -15.05 -2.11
C SER A 135 25.60 -15.59 -0.76
N PHE A 136 24.71 -15.65 0.24
CA PHE A 136 25.02 -16.20 1.57
C PHE A 136 24.40 -17.60 1.78
N GLY A 137 24.33 -18.40 0.72
CA GLY A 137 23.74 -19.74 0.70
C GLY A 137 24.73 -20.82 0.29
#